data_AF-A0A7J4GPX4-F1
#
_entry.id   AF-A0A7J4GPX4-F1
#
_cell.length_a   1.000
_cell.length_b   1.000
_cell.length_c   1.000
_cell.angle_alpha   90.00
_cell.angle_beta   90.00
_cell.angle_gamma   90.00
#
_symmetry.space_group_name_H-M   'P 1'
#
loop_
_entity.id
_entity.type
_entity.pdbx_description
1 polymer ?
#
loop_
_entity_poly.entity_id
_entity_poly.type
_entity_poly.pdbx_seq_one_letter_code
_entity_poly.pdbx_strand_id
1 'polypeptide(L)'
;MLHDILHHLSPAQRWSHAKLLAHLAAVDGKVGRDELAFFEQRLGASLLSPERKVQLRESLIETPELEECMEGMDGRAVKLALRDACLMALADRDISDIEKLKLIGIADRVGMSEKQVDDLIDWVVKGYHWMQEGYDLLAIDV
;
A
#
# COMPACT_ATOMS: atom_id res chain seq x y z
N MET A 1 -12.84 -3.46 -9.36
CA MET A 1 -11.70 -2.81 -8.65
C MET A 1 -11.51 -1.37 -9.10
N LEU A 2 -11.06 -0.48 -8.21
CA LEU A 2 -10.79 0.93 -8.51
C LEU A 2 -9.62 1.07 -9.50
N HIS A 3 -9.75 1.95 -10.48
CA HIS A 3 -8.67 2.21 -11.45
C HIS A 3 -7.46 2.88 -10.78
N ASP A 4 -6.25 2.50 -11.20
CA ASP A 4 -5.03 3.08 -10.65
C ASP A 4 -4.72 4.45 -11.25
N ILE A 5 -4.44 5.41 -10.37
CA ILE A 5 -4.17 6.81 -10.70
C ILE A 5 -2.83 7.28 -10.14
N LEU A 6 -1.93 6.37 -9.76
CA LEU A 6 -0.61 6.69 -9.23
C LEU A 6 0.19 7.59 -10.18
N HIS A 7 0.03 7.42 -11.49
CA HIS A 7 0.67 8.23 -12.53
C HIS A 7 0.23 9.70 -12.53
N HIS A 8 -0.87 10.06 -11.85
CA HIS A 8 -1.28 11.45 -11.65
C HIS A 8 -0.47 12.17 -10.57
N LEU A 9 0.29 11.44 -9.75
CA LEU A 9 1.18 12.03 -8.75
C LEU A 9 2.50 12.49 -9.38
N SER A 10 3.11 13.53 -8.80
CA SER A 10 4.43 13.98 -9.22
C SER A 10 5.49 12.87 -9.01
N PRO A 11 6.62 12.89 -9.73
CA PRO A 11 7.68 11.90 -9.51
C PRO A 11 8.19 11.84 -8.06
N ALA A 12 8.19 12.97 -7.34
CA ALA A 12 8.56 13.03 -5.93
C ALA A 12 7.50 12.37 -5.05
N GLN A 13 6.21 12.62 -5.31
CA GLN A 13 5.12 12.00 -4.56
C GLN A 13 5.03 10.49 -4.82
N ARG A 14 5.32 10.02 -6.04
CA ARG A 14 5.39 8.58 -6.37
C ARG A 14 6.53 7.88 -5.63
N TRP A 15 7.64 8.59 -5.44
CA TRP A 15 8.75 8.13 -4.62
C TRP A 15 8.36 8.02 -3.14
N SER A 16 7.82 9.09 -2.54
CA SER A 16 7.35 9.10 -1.15
C SER A 16 6.24 8.08 -0.90
N HIS A 17 5.32 7.91 -1.86
CA HIS A 17 4.31 6.84 -1.84
C HIS A 17 4.93 5.44 -1.73
N ALA A 18 5.92 5.13 -2.56
CA ALA A 18 6.58 3.83 -2.51
C ALA A 18 7.40 3.64 -1.22
N LYS A 19 8.05 4.70 -0.71
CA LYS A 19 8.70 4.65 0.61
C LYS A 19 7.70 4.34 1.72
N LEU A 20 6.53 4.97 1.71
CA LEU A 20 5.51 4.73 2.72
C LEU A 20 4.98 3.29 2.69
N LEU A 21 4.83 2.71 1.50
CA LEU A 21 4.51 1.28 1.37
C LEU A 21 5.63 0.40 1.93
N ALA A 22 6.89 0.70 1.61
CA ALA A 22 8.02 -0.06 2.15
C ALA A 22 8.07 0.03 3.70
N HIS A 23 7.82 1.22 4.24
CA HIS A 23 7.72 1.44 5.68
C HIS A 23 6.65 0.54 6.28
N LEU A 24 5.42 0.61 5.76
CA LEU A 24 4.29 -0.16 6.29
C LEU A 24 4.49 -1.68 6.20
N ALA A 25 5.05 -2.18 5.10
CA ALA A 25 5.38 -3.60 4.96
C ALA A 25 6.45 -4.07 5.96
N ALA A 26 7.46 -3.23 6.23
CA ALA A 26 8.60 -3.62 7.04
C ALA A 26 8.39 -3.46 8.55
N VAL A 27 7.35 -2.75 9.01
CA VAL A 27 7.19 -2.42 10.44
C VAL A 27 7.10 -3.66 11.33
N ASP A 28 6.48 -4.75 10.87
CA ASP A 28 6.35 -5.98 11.65
C ASP A 28 7.55 -6.93 11.49
N GLY A 29 8.62 -6.46 10.83
CA GLY A 29 9.89 -7.18 10.64
C GLY A 29 9.78 -8.40 9.75
N LYS A 30 8.63 -8.62 9.11
CA LYS A 30 8.33 -9.72 8.20
C LYS A 30 7.53 -9.16 7.04
N VAL A 31 8.10 -9.24 5.84
CA VAL A 31 7.37 -8.99 4.59
C VAL A 31 7.02 -10.35 4.00
N GLY A 32 5.74 -10.67 3.94
CA GLY A 32 5.20 -11.88 3.33
C GLY A 32 5.42 -11.91 1.82
N ARG A 33 5.24 -13.09 1.21
CA ARG A 33 5.38 -13.25 -0.24
C ARG A 33 4.36 -12.40 -1.01
N ASP A 34 3.12 -12.38 -0.55
CA ASP A 34 2.03 -11.67 -1.23
C ASP A 34 2.15 -10.15 -1.06
N GLU A 35 2.60 -9.69 0.11
CA GLU A 35 2.94 -8.28 0.35
C GLU A 35 4.10 -7.83 -0.54
N LEU A 36 5.17 -8.63 -0.64
CA LEU A 36 6.31 -8.33 -1.53
C LEU A 36 5.88 -8.31 -3.00
N ALA A 37 5.05 -9.26 -3.42
CA ALA A 37 4.52 -9.30 -4.78
C ALA A 37 3.67 -8.05 -5.08
N PHE A 38 2.84 -7.62 -4.12
CA PHE A 38 2.07 -6.39 -4.22
C PHE A 38 2.98 -5.15 -4.28
N PHE A 39 3.97 -5.06 -3.40
CA PHE A 39 4.95 -3.97 -3.39
C PHE A 39 5.66 -3.85 -4.74
N GLU A 40 6.15 -4.96 -5.30
CA GLU A 40 6.79 -4.99 -6.62
C GLU A 40 5.84 -4.57 -7.74
N GLN A 41 4.56 -4.96 -7.67
CA GLN A 41 3.54 -4.51 -8.62
C GLN A 41 3.40 -2.98 -8.59
N ARG A 42 3.30 -2.39 -7.39
CA ARG A 42 3.20 -0.93 -7.20
C ARG A 42 4.48 -0.22 -7.64
N LEU A 43 5.62 -0.80 -7.33
CA LEU A 43 6.92 -0.30 -7.79
C LEU A 43 7.03 -0.32 -9.31
N GLY A 44 6.47 -1.33 -9.98
CA GLY A 44 6.31 -1.40 -11.43
C GLY A 44 5.51 -0.23 -12.00
N ALA A 45 4.34 0.04 -11.40
CA ALA A 45 3.42 1.10 -11.79
C ALA A 45 3.88 2.52 -11.44
N SER A 46 4.89 2.67 -10.57
CA SER A 46 5.39 3.97 -10.10
C SER A 46 6.06 4.83 -11.18
N LEU A 47 6.41 4.27 -12.36
CA LEU A 47 7.15 4.96 -13.42
C LEU A 47 8.40 5.72 -12.91
N LEU A 48 9.07 5.17 -11.90
CA LEU A 48 10.36 5.62 -11.39
C LEU A 48 11.51 5.01 -12.22
N SER A 49 12.68 5.67 -12.18
CA SER A 49 13.88 5.13 -12.85
C SER A 49 14.34 3.82 -12.22
N PRO A 50 15.08 2.96 -12.95
CA PRO A 50 15.60 1.71 -12.41
C PRO A 50 16.40 1.88 -11.11
N GLU A 51 17.23 2.92 -11.03
CA GLU A 51 18.09 3.21 -9.88
C GLU A 51 17.25 3.51 -8.63
N ARG A 52 16.19 4.31 -8.80
CA ARG A 52 15.21 4.58 -7.74
C ARG A 52 14.49 3.31 -7.28
N LYS A 53 14.16 2.42 -8.20
CA LYS A 53 13.53 1.14 -7.84
C LYS A 53 14.46 0.24 -7.02
N VAL A 54 15.76 0.27 -7.28
CA VAL A 54 16.74 -0.45 -6.45
C VAL A 54 16.76 0.11 -5.04
N GLN A 55 16.88 1.43 -4.89
CA GLN A 55 16.86 2.11 -3.58
C GLN A 55 15.58 1.81 -2.77
N LEU A 56 14.42 1.75 -3.42
CA LEU A 56 13.16 1.44 -2.74
C LEU A 56 13.09 -0.01 -2.23
N ARG A 57 13.79 -0.95 -2.87
CA ARG A 57 13.90 -2.32 -2.34
C ARG A 57 14.82 -2.37 -1.14
N GLU A 58 15.88 -1.57 -1.13
CA GLU A 58 16.75 -1.42 0.05
C GLU A 58 15.96 -0.87 1.24
N SER A 59 14.95 -0.01 1.01
CA SER A 59 14.06 0.50 2.06
C SER A 59 13.16 -0.57 2.73
N LEU A 60 13.02 -1.77 2.16
CA LEU A 60 12.36 -2.89 2.84
C LEU A 60 13.25 -3.53 3.91
N ILE A 61 14.57 -3.32 3.83
CA ILE A 61 15.57 -3.82 4.78
C ILE A 61 15.95 -2.71 5.75
N GLU A 62 16.31 -1.54 5.21
CA GLU A 62 16.66 -0.33 5.95
C GLU A 62 15.49 0.64 5.90
N THR A 63 14.52 0.40 6.77
CA THR A 63 13.24 1.10 6.72
C THR A 63 13.36 2.56 7.14
N PRO A 64 12.99 3.52 6.27
CA PRO A 64 12.96 4.94 6.64
C PRO A 64 11.87 5.23 7.66
N GLU A 65 12.06 6.27 8.45
CA GLU A 65 11.06 6.73 9.42
C GLU A 65 9.79 7.25 8.73
N LEU A 66 8.66 7.20 9.44
CA LEU A 66 7.36 7.58 8.89
C LEU A 66 7.34 9.02 8.37
N GLU A 67 7.91 9.95 9.13
CA GLU A 67 8.01 11.37 8.78
C GLU A 67 8.78 11.57 7.46
N GLU A 68 9.85 10.79 7.25
CA GLU A 68 10.66 10.84 6.03
C GLU A 68 9.91 10.25 4.83
N CYS A 69 9.03 9.26 5.05
CA CYS A 69 8.18 8.70 4.01
C CYS A 69 7.11 9.68 3.55
N MET A 70 6.61 10.52 4.46
CA MET A 70 5.53 11.47 4.18
C MET A 70 6.03 12.81 3.64
N GLU A 71 7.33 13.04 3.60
CA GLU A 71 7.91 14.29 3.12
C GLU A 71 7.50 14.59 1.66
N GLY A 72 6.97 15.80 1.45
CA GLY A 72 6.52 16.26 0.13
C GLY A 72 5.20 15.64 -0.37
N MET A 73 4.53 14.82 0.44
CA MET A 73 3.22 14.27 0.10
C MET A 73 2.11 15.28 0.42
N ASP A 74 1.16 15.43 -0.51
CA ASP A 74 -0.10 16.11 -0.21
C ASP A 74 -1.14 15.10 0.29
N GLY A 75 -2.28 15.60 0.75
CA GLY A 75 -3.34 14.73 1.26
C GLY A 75 -3.86 13.71 0.24
N ARG A 76 -3.72 13.97 -1.07
CA ARG A 76 -4.12 13.02 -2.12
C ARG A 76 -3.10 11.89 -2.24
N ALA A 77 -1.81 12.20 -2.21
CA ALA A 77 -0.74 11.21 -2.27
C ALA A 77 -0.79 10.25 -1.07
N VAL A 78 -1.03 10.78 0.14
CA VAL A 78 -1.15 9.95 1.35
C VAL A 78 -2.37 9.05 1.28
N LYS A 79 -3.52 9.56 0.80
CA LYS A 79 -4.74 8.74 0.62
C LYS A 79 -4.55 7.60 -0.38
N LEU A 80 -3.78 7.82 -1.44
CA LEU A 80 -3.43 6.76 -2.40
C LEU A 80 -2.48 5.73 -1.77
N ALA A 81 -1.51 6.17 -0.99
CA ALA A 81 -0.62 5.27 -0.26
C ALA A 81 -1.38 4.45 0.79
N LEU A 82 -2.34 5.05 1.51
CA LEU A 82 -3.22 4.35 2.45
C LEU A 82 -4.05 3.27 1.76
N ARG A 83 -4.65 3.59 0.60
CA ARG A 83 -5.37 2.61 -0.22
C ARG A 83 -4.46 1.43 -0.57
N ASP A 84 -3.27 1.72 -1.07
CA ASP A 84 -2.33 0.69 -1.52
C ASP A 84 -1.77 -0.11 -0.33
N ALA A 85 -1.62 0.52 0.84
CA ALA A 85 -1.24 -0.17 2.06
C ALA A 85 -2.33 -1.10 2.58
N CYS A 86 -3.61 -0.69 2.52
CA CYS A 86 -4.73 -1.59 2.86
C CYS A 86 -4.79 -2.79 1.92
N LEU A 87 -4.58 -2.57 0.61
CA LEU A 87 -4.51 -3.64 -0.38
C LEU A 87 -3.32 -4.57 -0.12
N MET A 88 -2.16 -4.03 0.28
CA MET A 88 -0.98 -4.81 0.59
C MET A 88 -1.14 -5.63 1.86
N ALA A 89 -1.64 -5.03 2.95
CA ALA A 89 -1.85 -5.71 4.22
C ALA A 89 -2.86 -6.86 4.06
N LEU A 90 -3.94 -6.65 3.30
CA LEU A 90 -4.94 -7.70 3.03
C LEU A 90 -4.55 -8.67 1.91
N ALA A 91 -3.28 -8.67 1.47
CA ALA A 91 -2.85 -9.55 0.38
C ALA A 91 -2.98 -11.04 0.73
N ASP A 92 -2.80 -11.39 2.01
CA ASP A 92 -3.04 -12.74 2.55
C ASP A 92 -4.45 -12.93 3.14
N ARG A 93 -5.34 -11.94 2.95
CA ARG A 93 -6.73 -11.86 3.42
C ARG A 93 -6.92 -11.69 4.93
N ASP A 94 -5.88 -11.32 5.66
CA ASP A 94 -5.98 -10.94 7.06
C ASP A 94 -5.42 -9.52 7.28
N ILE A 95 -5.83 -8.87 8.37
CA ILE A 95 -5.19 -7.64 8.82
C ILE A 95 -5.22 -7.63 10.35
N SER A 96 -4.04 -7.52 10.95
CA SER A 96 -3.92 -7.47 12.40
C SER A 96 -4.37 -6.13 12.97
N ASP A 97 -4.78 -6.13 14.25
CA ASP A 97 -5.10 -4.89 14.98
C ASP A 97 -3.91 -3.91 14.98
N ILE A 98 -2.68 -4.42 14.98
CA ILE A 98 -1.45 -3.60 14.96
C ILE A 98 -1.31 -2.88 13.61
N GLU A 99 -1.52 -3.55 12.49
CA GLU A 99 -1.49 -2.93 11.16
C GLU A 99 -2.61 -1.92 10.98
N LYS A 100 -3.81 -2.28 11.44
CA LYS A 100 -4.96 -1.36 11.44
C LYS A 100 -4.66 -0.08 12.23
N LEU A 101 -4.08 -0.17 13.42
CA LEU A 101 -3.70 1.01 14.21
C LEU A 101 -2.69 1.90 13.49
N LYS A 102 -1.73 1.33 12.75
CA LYS A 102 -0.76 2.09 11.95
C LYS A 102 -1.46 2.83 10.80
N LEU A 103 -2.37 2.17 10.10
CA LEU A 103 -3.17 2.78 9.03
C LEU A 103 -3.99 3.95 9.56
N ILE A 104 -4.62 3.81 10.74
CA ILE A 104 -5.35 4.89 11.43
C ILE A 104 -4.42 6.05 11.75
N GLY A 105 -3.23 5.79 12.31
CA GLY A 105 -2.25 6.84 12.63
C GLY A 105 -1.81 7.67 11.42
N ILE A 106 -1.70 7.05 10.24
CA ILE A 106 -1.40 7.75 8.98
C ILE A 106 -2.63 8.48 8.44
N ALA A 107 -3.81 7.88 8.54
CA ALA A 107 -5.08 8.47 8.14
C ALA A 107 -5.40 9.76 8.91
N ASP A 108 -5.11 9.79 10.21
CA ASP A 108 -5.29 10.96 11.07
C ASP A 108 -4.48 12.17 10.58
N ARG A 109 -3.27 11.95 10.05
CA ARG A 109 -2.41 13.02 9.49
C ARG A 109 -3.06 13.74 8.30
N VAL A 110 -4.04 13.12 7.65
CA VAL A 110 -4.79 13.68 6.51
C VAL A 110 -6.28 13.88 6.78
N GLY A 111 -6.66 13.88 8.07
CA GLY A 111 -8.02 14.16 8.53
C GLY A 111 -9.03 13.08 8.15
N MET A 112 -8.59 11.84 7.96
CA MET A 112 -9.48 10.69 7.83
C MET A 112 -9.78 10.12 9.21
N SER A 113 -11.06 9.88 9.49
CA SER A 113 -11.49 9.21 10.71
C SER A 113 -11.20 7.70 10.66
N GLU A 114 -11.08 7.06 11.83
CA GLU A 114 -11.00 5.60 11.98
C GLU A 114 -12.10 4.89 11.19
N LYS A 115 -13.34 5.37 11.25
CA LYS A 115 -14.45 4.81 10.46
C LYS A 115 -14.16 4.82 8.95
N GLN A 116 -13.51 5.84 8.42
CA GLN A 116 -13.17 5.89 7.00
C GLN A 116 -12.06 4.91 6.64
N VAL A 117 -11.17 4.58 7.58
CA VAL A 117 -10.19 3.50 7.41
C VAL A 117 -10.88 2.14 7.41
N ASP A 118 -11.83 1.94 8.32
CA ASP A 118 -12.65 0.71 8.36
C ASP A 118 -13.47 0.53 7.08
N ASP A 119 -14.14 1.59 6.63
CA ASP A 119 -14.89 1.57 5.37
C ASP A 119 -13.96 1.25 4.16
N LEU A 120 -12.69 1.67 4.21
CA LEU A 120 -11.68 1.40 3.18
C LEU A 120 -11.21 -0.07 3.23
N ILE A 121 -10.96 -0.61 4.41
CA ILE A 121 -10.61 -2.03 4.64
C ILE A 121 -11.75 -2.92 4.13
N ASP A 122 -12.99 -2.64 4.55
CA ASP A 122 -14.19 -3.36 4.10
C ASP A 122 -14.34 -3.33 2.58
N TRP A 123 -14.01 -2.19 1.95
CA TRP A 123 -14.02 -2.06 0.51
C TRP A 123 -12.94 -2.92 -0.17
N VAL A 124 -11.73 -3.00 0.40
CA VAL A 124 -10.66 -3.88 -0.10
C VAL A 124 -11.08 -5.35 -0.01
N VAL A 125 -11.65 -5.79 1.12
CA VAL A 125 -12.13 -7.17 1.32
C VAL A 125 -13.15 -7.55 0.25
N LYS A 126 -14.14 -6.68 -0.01
CA LYS A 126 -15.11 -6.87 -1.11
C LYS A 126 -14.42 -6.96 -2.47
N GLY A 127 -13.36 -6.17 -2.69
CA GLY A 127 -12.53 -6.22 -3.88
C GLY A 127 -11.88 -7.58 -4.09
N TYR A 128 -11.31 -8.18 -3.03
CA TYR A 128 -10.73 -9.52 -3.09
C TYR A 128 -11.76 -10.62 -3.36
N HIS A 129 -12.95 -10.54 -2.75
CA HIS A 129 -14.04 -11.47 -3.06
C HIS A 129 -14.42 -11.43 -4.55
N TRP A 130 -14.57 -10.23 -5.12
CA TRP A 130 -14.87 -10.08 -6.54
C TRP A 130 -13.76 -10.64 -7.45
N MET A 131 -12.48 -10.51 -7.05
CA MET A 131 -11.37 -11.13 -7.78
C MET A 131 -11.37 -12.65 -7.68
N GLN A 132 -11.69 -13.20 -6.50
CA GLN A 132 -11.83 -14.64 -6.29
C GLN A 132 -12.93 -15.24 -7.16
N GLU A 133 -14.09 -14.59 -7.26
CA GLU A 133 -15.17 -15.00 -8.17
C GLU A 133 -14.67 -15.13 -9.62
N GLY A 134 -13.75 -14.24 -10.05
CA GLY A 134 -13.11 -14.32 -11.35
C GLY A 134 -12.25 -15.57 -11.53
N TYR A 135 -11.49 -15.97 -10.51
CA TYR A 135 -10.70 -17.20 -10.53
C TYR A 135 -11.61 -18.45 -10.54
N ASP A 136 -12.68 -18.44 -9.75
CA ASP A 136 -13.66 -19.53 -9.69
C ASP A 136 -14.32 -19.75 -11.06
N LEU A 137 -14.71 -18.67 -11.74
CA LEU A 137 -15.28 -18.72 -13.10
C LEU A 137 -14.31 -19.29 -14.14
N LEU A 138 -13.01 -19.09 -13.94
CA LEU A 138 -11.95 -19.63 -14.78
C LEU A 138 -11.49 -21.03 -14.36
N ALA A 139 -12.03 -21.56 -13.24
CA ALA A 139 -11.60 -22.79 -12.60
C ALA A 139 -10.09 -22.82 -12.30
N ILE A 140 -9.57 -21.72 -11.74
CA ILE A 140 -8.17 -21.57 -11.31
C ILE A 140 -8.12 -21.50 -9.78
N ASP A 141 -7.33 -22.37 -9.15
CA ASP A 141 -7.03 -22.30 -7.71
C ASP A 141 -5.85 -21.35 -7.47
N VAL A 142 -6.02 -20.37 -6.58
CA VAL A 142 -5.02 -19.34 -6.23
C VAL A 142 -4.87 -19.26 -4.72
#